data_AF-A0A956ISF8-F1
#
_entry.id   AF-A0A956ISF8-F1
#
_cell.length_a   1.000
_cell.length_b   1.000
_cell.length_c   1.000
_cell.angle_alpha   90.00
_cell.angle_beta   90.00
_cell.angle_gamma   90.00
#
_symmetry.space_group_name_H-M   'P 1'
#
loop_
_entity.id
_entity.type
_entity.pdbx_description
1 polymer ?
#
loop_
_entity_poly.entity_id
_entity_poly.type
_entity_poly.pdbx_seq_one_letter_code
_entity_poly.pdbx_strand_id
1 'polypeptide(L)'
;MSSSRGPILAWVRYRGRDLKLTGFETVIGRSASCQIVLDDGLVSRRHAQITLEDDRVVLHDLGSVNGVYLNGVRLEGSKEVSDGDRILIGKQELMVRTARAGGMNSVTLAEHRDRSAAETLTGLEPAPFTTVPAAAGEPSGDTEATRKGDAFDLLGGVADKVLAMGRGAEAERILSNYLRNLLASQRRGGAEIQPAVLDKATSYSIKLARATGKGSWVDYAIELNQLCKKPLPGVIVEELYQFVRQVDVDLKRLREYVAVLKATEQSMGPAERFIVQRIEGLERLVASR
;
A
#
# COMPACT_ATOMS: atom_id res chain seq x y z
N MET A 1 34.88 -21.10 12.07
CA MET A 1 33.75 -21.17 13.03
C MET A 1 32.75 -20.10 12.63
N SER A 2 31.56 -20.47 12.15
CA SER A 2 30.49 -19.52 11.88
C SER A 2 29.27 -19.94 12.70
N SER A 3 28.98 -19.19 13.76
CA SER A 3 27.81 -19.44 14.61
C SER A 3 26.59 -18.83 13.92
N SER A 4 25.80 -19.65 13.23
CA SER A 4 24.49 -19.26 12.72
C SER A 4 23.57 -18.93 13.90
N ARG A 5 23.47 -17.65 14.25
CA ARG A 5 22.46 -17.14 15.18
C ARG A 5 21.10 -17.40 14.54
N GLY A 6 20.25 -18.20 15.19
CA GLY A 6 18.90 -18.46 14.70
C GLY A 6 18.02 -17.21 14.74
N PRO A 7 16.84 -17.25 14.09
CA PRO A 7 16.02 -16.07 13.85
C PRO A 7 15.61 -15.38 15.16
N ILE A 8 15.57 -14.05 15.10
CA ILE A 8 15.04 -13.23 16.19
C ILE A 8 13.51 -13.33 16.19
N LEU A 9 12.95 -13.72 17.32
CA LEU A 9 11.53 -13.62 17.61
C LEU A 9 11.32 -12.33 18.41
N ALA A 10 10.29 -11.58 18.06
CA ALA A 10 9.99 -10.31 18.71
C ALA A 10 8.50 -10.15 19.01
N TRP A 11 8.22 -9.42 20.09
CA TRP A 11 6.88 -9.07 20.56
C TRP A 11 6.89 -7.62 21.03
N VAL A 12 5.71 -7.01 21.05
CA VAL A 12 5.45 -5.74 21.71
C VAL A 12 4.48 -5.98 22.86
N ARG A 13 4.95 -5.72 24.09
CA ARG A 13 4.14 -5.75 25.30
C ARG A 13 3.34 -4.46 25.40
N TYR A 14 2.02 -4.55 25.42
CA TYR A 14 1.11 -3.42 25.60
C TYR A 14 -0.04 -3.80 26.53
N ARG A 15 -0.32 -2.97 27.55
CA ARG A 15 -1.35 -3.22 28.59
C ARG A 15 -1.29 -4.65 29.18
N GLY A 16 -0.07 -5.15 29.41
CA GLY A 16 0.18 -6.49 29.97
C GLY A 16 0.04 -7.67 29.00
N ARG A 17 -0.21 -7.44 27.71
CA ARG A 17 -0.30 -8.48 26.67
C ARG A 17 0.89 -8.40 25.70
N ASP A 18 1.43 -9.55 25.31
CA ASP A 18 2.52 -9.63 24.33
C ASP A 18 1.97 -9.89 22.92
N LEU A 19 2.07 -8.89 22.06
CA LEU A 19 1.65 -8.96 20.67
C LEU A 19 2.85 -9.40 19.82
N LYS A 20 2.81 -10.62 19.27
CA LYS A 20 3.91 -11.14 18.42
C LYS A 20 4.04 -10.30 17.16
N LEU A 21 5.25 -9.85 16.85
CA LEU A 21 5.56 -9.20 15.58
C LEU A 21 5.64 -10.28 14.50
N THR A 22 4.76 -10.19 13.50
CA THR A 22 4.63 -11.19 12.42
C THR A 22 4.64 -10.51 11.06
N GLY A 23 5.53 -10.95 10.17
CA GLY A 23 5.78 -10.30 8.88
C GLY A 23 6.90 -9.26 8.95
N PHE A 24 7.19 -8.61 7.82
CA PHE A 24 8.29 -7.65 7.70
C PHE A 24 8.02 -6.30 8.40
N GLU A 25 6.74 -5.92 8.56
CA GLU A 25 6.33 -4.61 9.06
C GLU A 25 5.13 -4.74 10.02
N THR A 26 5.15 -4.00 11.13
CA THR A 26 4.03 -3.84 12.06
C THR A 26 3.79 -2.35 12.29
N VAL A 27 2.63 -1.83 11.86
CA VAL A 27 2.25 -0.42 12.03
C VAL A 27 1.49 -0.23 13.34
N ILE A 28 1.86 0.83 14.06
CA ILE A 28 1.26 1.28 15.31
C ILE A 28 0.58 2.64 15.06
N GLY A 29 -0.66 2.82 15.51
CA GLY A 29 -1.37 4.10 15.37
C GLY A 29 -2.82 4.06 15.84
N ARG A 30 -3.53 5.19 15.75
CA ARG A 30 -4.94 5.29 16.15
C ARG A 30 -5.92 4.69 15.15
N SER A 31 -5.53 4.54 13.89
CA SER A 31 -6.43 3.99 12.86
C SER A 31 -6.64 2.51 13.08
N ALA A 32 -7.89 2.04 12.98
CA ALA A 32 -8.25 0.62 13.00
C ALA A 32 -7.59 -0.22 11.88
N SER A 33 -6.94 0.43 10.92
CA SER A 33 -6.10 -0.22 9.89
C SER A 33 -4.68 -0.55 10.34
N CYS A 34 -4.28 -0.22 11.57
CA CYS A 34 -2.96 -0.54 12.12
C CYS A 34 -2.97 -1.94 12.76
N GLN A 35 -1.86 -2.65 12.73
CA GLN A 35 -1.71 -3.95 13.41
C GLN A 35 -1.76 -3.77 14.94
N ILE A 36 -1.26 -2.66 15.45
CA ILE A 36 -1.40 -2.26 16.86
C ILE A 36 -2.19 -0.94 16.90
N VAL A 37 -3.46 -1.04 17.31
CA VAL A 37 -4.36 0.12 17.43
C VAL A 37 -4.23 0.72 18.82
N LEU A 38 -3.93 2.02 18.89
CA LEU A 38 -3.78 2.79 20.12
C LEU A 38 -4.88 3.85 20.21
N ASP A 39 -5.82 3.65 21.13
CA ASP A 39 -6.90 4.61 21.39
C ASP A 39 -6.39 5.78 22.24
N ASP A 40 -5.85 6.80 21.56
CA ASP A 40 -5.27 7.99 22.17
C ASP A 40 -5.33 9.20 21.21
N GLY A 41 -5.87 10.32 21.69
CA GLY A 41 -5.98 11.58 20.93
C GLY A 41 -4.64 12.14 20.45
N LEU A 42 -3.54 11.86 21.17
CA LEU A 42 -2.18 12.27 20.79
C LEU A 42 -1.54 11.33 19.75
N VAL A 43 -2.19 10.23 19.37
CA VAL A 43 -1.64 9.25 18.45
C VAL A 43 -2.16 9.46 17.03
N SER A 44 -1.26 9.79 16.10
CA SER A 44 -1.51 9.80 14.64
C SER A 44 -2.18 8.52 14.13
N ARG A 45 -2.96 8.66 13.04
CA ARG A 45 -3.68 7.54 12.39
C ARG A 45 -2.77 6.35 12.06
N ARG A 46 -1.61 6.61 11.46
CA ARG A 46 -0.41 5.76 11.48
C ARG A 46 0.65 6.61 12.19
N HIS A 47 1.35 6.06 13.18
CA HIS A 47 2.24 6.83 14.06
C HIS A 47 3.66 6.30 14.02
N ALA A 48 3.83 5.00 14.21
CA ALA A 48 5.12 4.33 14.18
C ALA A 48 5.03 3.05 13.37
N GLN A 49 6.20 2.54 12.99
CA GLN A 49 6.35 1.23 12.35
C GLN A 49 7.53 0.51 13.00
N ILE A 50 7.34 -0.78 13.28
CA ILE A 50 8.44 -1.68 13.66
C ILE A 50 8.67 -2.64 12.51
N THR A 51 9.92 -2.76 12.04
CA THR A 51 10.35 -3.73 11.04
C THR A 51 11.20 -4.82 11.68
N LEU A 52 11.10 -6.03 11.12
CA LEU A 52 11.98 -7.15 11.42
C LEU A 52 12.92 -7.35 10.22
N GLU A 53 14.21 -7.06 10.44
CA GLU A 53 15.26 -7.14 9.43
C GLU A 53 16.28 -8.20 9.88
N ASP A 54 16.22 -9.40 9.30
CA ASP A 54 17.10 -10.56 9.51
C ASP A 54 17.46 -10.92 10.97
N ASP A 55 18.31 -10.14 11.63
CA ASP A 55 18.80 -10.35 12.99
C ASP A 55 18.48 -9.24 14.01
N ARG A 56 17.80 -8.16 13.57
CA ARG A 56 17.48 -6.95 14.35
C ARG A 56 16.02 -6.49 14.23
N VAL A 57 15.59 -5.65 15.17
CA VAL A 57 14.28 -5.00 15.22
C VAL A 57 14.48 -3.49 15.06
N VAL A 58 13.82 -2.84 14.11
CA VAL A 58 14.02 -1.40 13.83
C VAL A 58 12.70 -0.64 13.99
N LEU A 59 12.75 0.47 14.72
CA LEU A 59 11.63 1.38 14.97
C LEU A 59 11.74 2.63 14.09
N HIS A 60 10.62 3.04 13.52
CA HIS A 60 10.48 4.19 12.63
C HIS A 60 9.33 5.09 13.09
N ASP A 61 9.52 6.40 13.09
CA ASP A 61 8.45 7.39 13.21
C ASP A 61 7.87 7.68 11.81
N LEU A 62 6.55 7.53 11.64
CA LEU A 62 5.87 7.71 10.35
C LEU A 62 5.47 9.18 10.09
N GLY A 63 6.29 10.13 10.53
CA GLY A 63 5.99 11.56 10.47
C GLY A 63 4.86 11.97 11.42
N SER A 64 4.87 11.41 12.63
CA SER A 64 3.87 11.69 13.66
C SER A 64 3.96 13.13 14.20
N VAL A 65 2.82 13.68 14.62
CA VAL A 65 2.76 15.07 15.13
C VAL A 65 3.51 15.20 16.46
N ASN A 66 3.29 14.24 17.36
CA ASN A 66 3.84 14.31 18.72
C ASN A 66 5.19 13.59 18.87
N GLY A 67 5.64 12.85 17.85
CA GLY A 67 6.88 12.09 17.88
C GLY A 67 6.75 10.72 18.55
N VAL A 68 7.55 9.78 18.06
CA VAL A 68 7.88 8.54 18.78
C VAL A 68 9.02 8.82 19.76
N TYR A 69 8.96 8.26 20.97
CA TYR A 69 10.06 8.32 21.93
C TYR A 69 10.54 6.91 22.28
N LEU A 70 11.86 6.70 22.29
CA LEU A 70 12.52 5.47 22.69
C LEU A 70 13.29 5.72 23.99
N ASN A 71 12.95 5.01 25.06
CA ASN A 71 13.54 5.17 26.40
C ASN A 71 13.55 6.63 26.90
N GLY A 72 12.48 7.38 26.61
CA GLY A 72 12.33 8.80 26.99
C GLY A 72 13.02 9.81 26.07
N VAL A 73 13.81 9.37 25.09
CA VAL A 73 14.46 10.23 24.09
C VAL A 73 13.62 10.22 22.81
N ARG A 74 13.37 11.38 22.20
CA ARG A 74 12.64 11.45 20.92
C ARG A 74 13.42 10.72 19.83
N LEU A 75 12.72 9.95 19.00
CA LEU A 75 13.29 9.22 17.89
C LEU A 75 13.67 10.18 16.76
N GLU A 76 14.88 10.05 16.24
CA GLU A 76 15.35 10.75 15.03
C GLU A 76 15.59 9.71 13.94
N GLY A 77 14.89 9.85 12.80
CA GLY A 77 14.95 8.88 11.71
C GLY A 77 14.41 7.50 12.12
N SER A 78 15.25 6.48 11.97
CA SER A 78 14.97 5.10 12.36
C SER A 78 16.07 4.57 13.28
N LYS A 79 15.72 3.70 14.22
CA LYS A 79 16.67 3.20 15.23
C LYS A 79 16.40 1.74 15.59
N GLU A 80 17.45 0.96 15.75
CA GLU A 80 17.38 -0.39 16.27
C GLU A 80 16.89 -0.39 17.73
N VAL A 81 16.05 -1.37 18.09
CA VAL A 81 15.46 -1.53 19.42
C VAL A 81 15.75 -2.92 19.99
N SER A 82 16.05 -2.97 21.29
CA SER A 82 16.51 -4.15 22.03
C SER A 82 15.42 -4.73 22.95
N ASP A 83 15.65 -5.91 23.55
CA ASP A 83 14.77 -6.43 24.61
C ASP A 83 14.70 -5.46 25.79
N GLY A 84 13.48 -5.18 26.25
CA GLY A 84 13.22 -4.30 27.39
C GLY A 84 13.11 -2.81 27.03
N ASP A 85 13.44 -2.41 25.79
CA ASP A 85 13.28 -1.02 25.34
C ASP A 85 11.83 -0.57 25.39
N ARG A 86 11.62 0.68 25.82
CA ARG A 86 10.30 1.30 25.98
C ARG A 86 10.04 2.29 24.86
N ILE A 87 8.90 2.12 24.21
CA ILE A 87 8.40 2.98 23.14
C ILE A 87 7.21 3.76 23.71
N LEU A 88 7.31 5.08 23.75
CA LEU A 88 6.21 5.96 24.14
C LEU A 88 5.65 6.64 22.87
N ILE A 89 4.35 6.47 22.65
CA ILE A 89 3.59 6.98 21.52
C ILE A 89 2.32 7.66 22.07
N GLY A 90 2.25 9.00 22.00
CA GLY A 90 1.23 9.76 22.73
C GLY A 90 1.38 9.56 24.24
N LYS A 91 0.35 9.01 24.91
CA LYS A 91 0.39 8.60 26.33
C LYS A 91 0.57 7.09 26.52
N GLN A 92 0.74 6.34 25.43
CA GLN A 92 0.81 4.87 25.46
C GLN A 92 2.27 4.42 25.53
N GLU A 93 2.65 3.77 26.62
CA GLU A 93 3.94 3.05 26.72
C GLU A 93 3.75 1.60 26.22
N LEU A 94 4.67 1.17 25.36
CA LEU A 94 4.84 -0.19 24.89
C LEU A 94 6.26 -0.66 25.20
N MET A 95 6.49 -1.95 25.39
CA MET A 95 7.82 -2.51 25.63
C MET A 95 8.18 -3.56 24.59
N VAL A 96 9.35 -3.44 23.97
CA VAL A 96 9.88 -4.43 23.03
C VAL A 96 10.36 -5.65 23.82
N ARG A 97 10.03 -6.84 23.32
CA ARG A 97 10.57 -8.11 23.79
C ARG A 97 11.19 -8.87 22.65
N THR A 98 12.36 -9.46 22.85
CA THR A 98 13.04 -10.28 21.85
C THR A 98 13.63 -11.56 22.44
N ALA A 99 13.65 -12.63 21.65
CA ALA A 99 14.32 -13.88 21.98
C ALA A 99 14.98 -14.44 20.72
N ARG A 100 16.12 -15.14 20.86
CA ARG A 100 16.75 -15.85 19.74
C ARG A 100 16.40 -17.34 19.77
N ALA A 101 15.91 -17.84 18.65
CA ALA A 101 15.68 -19.27 18.45
C ALA A 101 17.03 -20.01 18.32
N GLY A 102 17.66 -20.34 19.45
CA GLY A 102 18.97 -21.00 19.45
C GLY A 102 19.64 -21.18 20.82
N GLY A 103 19.07 -20.66 21.91
CA GLY A 103 19.62 -20.93 23.25
C GLY A 103 18.70 -20.52 24.38
N MET A 104 17.97 -21.48 24.96
CA MET A 104 17.78 -21.69 26.40
C MET A 104 16.84 -22.88 26.66
N ASN A 105 16.95 -23.46 27.85
CA ASN A 105 16.20 -24.64 28.27
C ASN A 105 14.67 -24.42 28.27
N SER A 106 13.94 -25.53 28.16
CA SER A 106 12.50 -25.65 27.91
C SER A 106 11.60 -25.21 29.07
N VAL A 107 11.68 -23.95 29.50
CA VAL A 107 10.86 -23.41 30.60
C VAL A 107 9.99 -22.22 30.18
N THR A 108 10.46 -21.31 29.32
CA THR A 108 9.70 -20.10 28.93
C THR A 108 8.76 -20.26 27.71
N LEU A 109 8.84 -21.36 26.96
CA LEU A 109 7.88 -21.65 25.87
C LEU A 109 6.50 -22.09 26.36
N ALA A 110 6.36 -22.51 27.63
CA ALA A 110 5.10 -23.02 28.17
C ALA A 110 4.05 -21.92 28.44
N GLU A 111 4.50 -20.68 28.70
CA GLU A 111 3.61 -19.54 29.02
C GLU A 111 3.13 -18.80 27.76
N HIS A 112 3.86 -18.89 26.66
CA HIS A 112 3.50 -18.27 25.36
C HIS A 112 2.61 -19.16 24.48
N ARG A 113 1.62 -19.81 25.09
CA ARG A 113 0.64 -20.63 24.36
C ARG A 113 -0.17 -19.78 23.38
N ASP A 114 -0.27 -20.30 22.16
CA ASP A 114 -0.89 -19.71 20.98
C ASP A 114 -2.11 -18.81 21.24
N ARG A 115 -2.02 -17.58 20.71
CA ARG A 115 -3.16 -16.94 20.06
C ARG A 115 -2.68 -16.05 18.93
N SER A 116 -3.21 -16.35 17.73
CA SER A 116 -2.96 -15.58 16.52
C SER A 116 -3.41 -14.12 16.71
N ALA A 117 -2.78 -13.18 15.99
CA ALA A 117 -3.07 -11.75 16.06
C ALA A 117 -4.41 -11.37 15.37
N ALA A 118 -5.49 -11.99 15.81
CA ALA A 118 -6.87 -11.75 15.38
C ALA A 118 -7.79 -11.26 16.53
N GLU A 119 -7.29 -11.22 17.78
CA GLU A 119 -8.02 -10.63 18.92
C GLU A 119 -7.78 -9.10 18.99
N THR A 120 -8.45 -8.35 18.11
CA THR A 120 -8.52 -6.88 18.25
C THR A 120 -9.26 -6.52 19.54
N LEU A 121 -8.68 -5.59 20.31
CA LEU A 121 -8.95 -5.36 21.75
C LEU A 121 -10.32 -4.75 22.11
N THR A 122 -11.32 -4.78 21.22
CA THR A 122 -12.61 -4.09 21.37
C THR A 122 -13.87 -4.96 21.19
N GLY A 123 -13.72 -6.29 20.99
CA GLY A 123 -14.86 -7.23 21.10
C GLY A 123 -15.98 -7.04 20.07
N LEU A 124 -15.72 -6.33 18.97
CA LEU A 124 -16.59 -6.21 17.81
C LEU A 124 -15.93 -6.97 16.66
N GLU A 125 -16.65 -7.94 16.09
CA GLU A 125 -16.28 -8.48 14.79
C GLU A 125 -16.29 -7.35 13.74
N PRO A 126 -15.42 -7.39 12.72
CA PRO A 126 -15.31 -6.35 11.71
C PRO A 126 -16.53 -6.35 10.79
N ALA A 127 -17.61 -5.69 11.21
CA ALA A 127 -18.71 -5.31 10.33
C ALA A 127 -18.23 -4.30 9.26
N PRO A 128 -18.85 -4.26 8.06
CA PRO A 128 -18.27 -3.57 6.91
C PRO A 128 -18.19 -2.04 7.06
N PHE A 129 -17.16 -1.47 6.43
CA PHE A 129 -16.89 -0.03 6.35
C PHE A 129 -18.14 0.83 6.07
N THR A 130 -18.31 1.90 6.83
CA THR A 130 -19.17 3.05 6.46
C THR A 130 -18.52 4.38 6.89
N THR A 131 -19.06 5.50 6.42
CA THR A 131 -18.27 6.65 5.94
C THR A 131 -18.48 7.99 6.67
N VAL A 132 -17.37 8.72 6.95
CA VAL A 132 -17.17 10.20 6.72
C VAL A 132 -18.00 11.15 7.66
N PRO A 133 -17.73 12.47 7.88
CA PRO A 133 -16.68 13.43 7.45
C PRO A 133 -15.67 13.85 8.58
N ALA A 134 -15.47 15.15 8.91
CA ALA A 134 -14.30 15.97 8.48
C ALA A 134 -14.04 17.21 9.41
N ALA A 135 -13.22 18.18 8.95
CA ALA A 135 -12.86 19.52 9.53
C ALA A 135 -11.91 19.57 10.76
N ALA A 136 -10.95 20.50 10.89
CA ALA A 136 -10.34 21.47 9.96
C ALA A 136 -8.97 21.99 10.50
N GLY A 137 -8.14 22.60 9.64
CA GLY A 137 -7.01 23.47 10.04
C GLY A 137 -5.62 23.10 9.50
N GLU A 138 -5.16 23.78 8.45
CA GLU A 138 -3.75 23.79 8.01
C GLU A 138 -2.99 24.97 8.65
N PRO A 139 -1.65 24.98 8.59
CA PRO A 139 -1.06 25.78 7.52
C PRO A 139 0.12 25.14 6.76
N SER A 140 0.07 25.30 5.44
CA SER A 140 1.19 25.55 4.51
C SER A 140 2.44 24.64 4.50
N GLY A 141 2.70 24.06 3.33
CA GLY A 141 3.93 24.50 2.65
C GLY A 141 5.02 23.49 2.31
N ASP A 142 4.76 22.17 2.26
CA ASP A 142 5.33 21.30 1.20
C ASP A 142 4.71 19.89 1.15
N THR A 143 3.71 19.79 0.27
CA THR A 143 3.22 18.62 -0.49
C THR A 143 3.18 17.22 0.17
N GLU A 144 2.02 16.87 0.75
CA GLU A 144 1.60 15.47 0.98
C GLU A 144 1.57 14.63 -0.32
N ALA A 145 1.43 15.27 -1.47
CA ALA A 145 1.50 14.63 -2.78
C ALA A 145 2.90 14.06 -3.11
N THR A 146 3.96 14.75 -2.70
CA THR A 146 5.36 14.31 -2.90
C THR A 146 5.63 13.03 -2.11
N ARG A 147 5.25 12.99 -0.82
CA ARG A 147 5.37 11.77 0.01
C ARG A 147 4.59 10.57 -0.54
N LYS A 148 3.48 10.80 -1.26
CA LYS A 148 2.72 9.74 -1.94
C LYS A 148 3.36 9.30 -3.26
N GLY A 149 4.05 10.21 -3.96
CA GLY A 149 4.90 9.90 -5.11
C GLY A 149 6.12 9.06 -4.70
N ASP A 150 6.84 9.48 -3.66
CA ASP A 150 8.05 8.80 -3.18
C ASP A 150 7.77 7.36 -2.74
N ALA A 151 6.72 7.16 -1.94
CA ALA A 151 6.30 5.83 -1.50
C ALA A 151 5.86 4.93 -2.67
N PHE A 152 5.29 5.52 -3.72
CA PHE A 152 4.86 4.81 -4.91
C PHE A 152 6.04 4.44 -5.82
N ASP A 153 7.04 5.31 -5.95
CA ASP A 153 8.24 5.05 -6.75
C ASP A 153 9.11 3.96 -6.12
N LEU A 154 9.18 3.90 -4.78
CA LEU A 154 9.80 2.78 -4.06
C LEU A 154 9.06 1.46 -4.29
N LEU A 155 7.73 1.43 -4.15
CA LEU A 155 6.92 0.23 -4.41
C LEU A 155 7.00 -0.20 -5.88
N GLY A 156 7.01 0.75 -6.81
CA GLY A 156 7.18 0.53 -8.24
C GLY A 156 8.52 -0.10 -8.58
N GLY A 157 9.62 0.44 -8.04
CA GLY A 157 10.96 -0.10 -8.26
C GLY A 157 11.16 -1.52 -7.69
N VAL A 158 10.47 -1.87 -6.59
CA VAL A 158 10.42 -3.27 -6.11
C VAL A 158 9.59 -4.13 -7.06
N ALA A 159 8.41 -3.66 -7.46
CA ALA A 159 7.52 -4.41 -8.35
C ALA A 159 8.14 -4.67 -9.73
N ASP A 160 8.90 -3.73 -10.31
CA ASP A 160 9.62 -3.93 -11.57
C ASP A 160 10.67 -5.04 -11.47
N LYS A 161 11.41 -5.13 -10.35
CA LYS A 161 12.36 -6.24 -10.10
C LYS A 161 11.63 -7.58 -9.99
N VAL A 162 10.50 -7.61 -9.29
CA VAL A 162 9.68 -8.83 -9.11
C VAL A 162 9.03 -9.27 -10.44
N LEU A 163 8.58 -8.33 -11.26
CA LEU A 163 8.06 -8.58 -12.61
C LEU A 163 9.16 -9.10 -13.55
N ALA A 164 10.37 -8.54 -13.49
CA ALA A 164 11.52 -9.00 -14.28
C ALA A 164 11.94 -10.44 -13.92
N MET A 165 11.66 -10.91 -12.70
CA MET A 165 11.83 -12.30 -12.28
C MET A 165 10.66 -13.23 -12.69
N GLY A 166 9.66 -12.72 -13.43
CA GLY A 166 8.46 -13.47 -13.81
C GLY A 166 7.45 -13.70 -12.67
N ARG A 167 7.64 -13.07 -11.50
CA ARG A 167 6.87 -13.34 -10.27
C ARG A 167 5.59 -12.48 -10.19
N GLY A 168 4.77 -12.52 -11.25
CA GLY A 168 3.61 -11.63 -11.45
C GLY A 168 2.64 -11.53 -10.26
N ALA A 169 2.30 -12.66 -9.63
CA ALA A 169 1.38 -12.70 -8.49
C ALA A 169 1.94 -12.01 -7.23
N GLU A 170 3.27 -11.94 -7.06
CA GLU A 170 3.89 -11.21 -5.94
C GLU A 170 3.94 -9.71 -6.22
N ALA A 171 4.25 -9.30 -7.46
CA ALA A 171 4.17 -7.90 -7.88
C ALA A 171 2.73 -7.37 -7.73
N GLU A 172 1.73 -8.19 -8.04
CA GLU A 172 0.32 -7.88 -7.79
C GLU A 172 0.06 -7.69 -6.29
N ARG A 173 0.60 -8.55 -5.42
CA ARG A 173 0.44 -8.43 -3.96
C ARG A 173 1.06 -7.13 -3.42
N ILE A 174 2.20 -6.70 -3.97
CA ILE A 174 2.89 -5.45 -3.61
C ILE A 174 2.05 -4.22 -4.02
N LEU A 175 1.63 -4.15 -5.28
CA LEU A 175 1.02 -2.95 -5.85
C LEU A 175 -0.49 -2.84 -5.63
N SER A 176 -1.20 -3.97 -5.48
CA SER A 176 -2.66 -3.97 -5.58
C SER A 176 -3.38 -3.15 -4.51
N ASN A 177 -2.85 -3.05 -3.29
CA ASN A 177 -3.42 -2.18 -2.27
C ASN A 177 -3.28 -0.69 -2.67
N TYR A 178 -2.10 -0.28 -3.15
CA TYR A 178 -1.88 1.09 -3.61
C TYR A 178 -2.81 1.45 -4.77
N LEU A 179 -2.83 0.63 -5.82
CA LEU A 179 -3.65 0.85 -7.02
C LEU A 179 -5.14 0.93 -6.66
N ARG A 180 -5.68 -0.03 -5.89
CA ARG A 180 -7.08 0.01 -5.45
C ARG A 180 -7.40 1.26 -4.63
N ASN A 181 -6.50 1.71 -3.75
CA ASN A 181 -6.70 2.93 -2.95
C ASN A 181 -6.67 4.20 -3.81
N LEU A 182 -5.84 4.26 -4.85
CA LEU A 182 -5.79 5.37 -5.81
C LEU A 182 -7.12 5.49 -6.57
N LEU A 183 -7.61 4.40 -7.16
CA LEU A 183 -8.90 4.37 -7.87
C LEU A 183 -10.08 4.66 -6.92
N ALA A 184 -10.09 4.07 -5.72
CA ALA A 184 -11.11 4.34 -4.71
C ALA A 184 -11.11 5.81 -4.24
N SER A 185 -9.96 6.49 -4.28
CA SER A 185 -9.87 7.93 -4.03
C SER A 185 -10.55 8.74 -5.13
N GLN A 186 -10.33 8.39 -6.40
CA GLN A 186 -10.95 9.10 -7.53
C GLN A 186 -12.46 8.88 -7.63
N ARG A 187 -12.94 7.65 -7.38
CA ARG A 187 -14.38 7.35 -7.28
C ARG A 187 -15.12 8.22 -6.25
N ARG A 188 -14.43 8.68 -5.20
CA ARG A 188 -14.98 9.56 -4.16
C ARG A 188 -14.81 11.06 -4.45
N GLY A 189 -14.34 11.45 -5.63
CA GLY A 189 -14.03 12.84 -5.94
C GLY A 189 -12.87 13.40 -5.10
N GLY A 190 -11.88 12.56 -4.78
CA GLY A 190 -10.64 12.99 -4.12
C GLY A 190 -9.82 13.94 -4.99
N ALA A 191 -8.72 14.45 -4.42
CA ALA A 191 -7.82 15.38 -5.12
C ALA A 191 -7.35 14.83 -6.48
N GLU A 192 -7.13 15.74 -7.43
CA GLU A 192 -6.65 15.44 -8.78
C GLU A 192 -5.32 14.66 -8.73
N ILE A 193 -5.21 13.61 -9.54
CA ILE A 193 -3.98 12.82 -9.63
C ILE A 193 -2.97 13.59 -10.48
N GLN A 194 -1.74 13.75 -9.97
CA GLN A 194 -0.63 14.26 -10.76
C GLN A 194 -0.41 13.37 -12.02
N PRO A 195 -0.26 13.93 -13.24
CA PRO A 195 -0.15 13.14 -14.47
C PRO A 195 0.87 12.00 -14.41
N ALA A 196 2.06 12.23 -13.84
CA ALA A 196 3.08 11.20 -13.69
C ALA A 196 2.65 10.00 -12.82
N VAL A 197 1.77 10.21 -11.83
CA VAL A 197 1.22 9.12 -10.99
C VAL A 197 0.14 8.36 -11.75
N LEU A 198 -0.69 9.04 -12.56
CA LEU A 198 -1.67 8.41 -13.44
C LEU A 198 -1.00 7.51 -14.49
N ASP A 199 0.04 8.02 -15.17
CA ASP A 199 0.78 7.28 -16.19
C ASP A 199 1.44 6.02 -15.63
N LYS A 200 2.15 6.16 -14.50
CA LYS A 200 2.79 5.03 -13.80
C LYS A 200 1.77 4.02 -13.27
N ALA A 201 0.66 4.46 -12.65
CA ALA A 201 -0.39 3.56 -12.16
C ALA A 201 -1.03 2.77 -13.29
N THR A 202 -1.27 3.44 -14.43
CA THR A 202 -1.72 2.82 -15.68
C THR A 202 -0.70 1.78 -16.15
N SER A 203 0.58 2.16 -16.29
CA SER A 203 1.65 1.24 -16.71
C SER A 203 1.78 0.01 -15.83
N TYR A 204 1.79 0.17 -14.50
CA TYR A 204 1.86 -0.96 -13.59
C TYR A 204 0.64 -1.88 -13.69
N SER A 205 -0.57 -1.35 -13.82
CA SER A 205 -1.76 -2.19 -14.00
C SER A 205 -1.67 -3.04 -15.29
N ILE A 206 -1.13 -2.49 -16.38
CA ILE A 206 -1.00 -3.19 -17.66
C ILE A 206 0.10 -4.25 -17.59
N LYS A 207 1.24 -3.95 -16.96
CA LYS A 207 2.27 -4.95 -16.61
C LYS A 207 1.70 -6.09 -15.77
N LEU A 208 0.85 -5.79 -14.78
CA LEU A 208 0.18 -6.79 -13.95
C LEU A 208 -0.83 -7.63 -14.75
N ALA A 209 -1.63 -7.02 -15.62
CA ALA A 209 -2.55 -7.73 -16.50
C ALA A 209 -1.81 -8.78 -17.34
N ARG A 210 -0.69 -8.38 -17.96
CA ARG A 210 0.19 -9.24 -18.75
C ARG A 210 0.85 -10.35 -17.91
N ALA A 211 1.37 -10.02 -16.73
CA ALA A 211 2.10 -10.96 -15.87
C ALA A 211 1.21 -11.93 -15.08
N THR A 212 -0.11 -11.65 -14.96
CA THR A 212 -1.05 -12.47 -14.19
C THR A 212 -2.18 -13.08 -15.02
N GLY A 213 -2.37 -12.63 -16.27
CA GLY A 213 -3.52 -12.99 -17.12
C GLY A 213 -4.84 -12.36 -16.68
N LYS A 214 -4.86 -11.54 -15.62
CA LYS A 214 -6.08 -10.94 -15.06
C LYS A 214 -6.41 -9.63 -15.78
N GLY A 215 -7.40 -9.68 -16.67
CA GLY A 215 -7.86 -8.48 -17.38
C GLY A 215 -8.62 -7.47 -16.51
N SER A 216 -8.97 -7.81 -15.26
CA SER A 216 -9.38 -6.83 -14.24
C SER A 216 -8.38 -5.68 -14.02
N TRP A 217 -7.10 -5.89 -14.37
CA TRP A 217 -6.09 -4.83 -14.36
C TRP A 217 -6.11 -3.94 -15.61
N VAL A 218 -6.63 -4.43 -16.74
CA VAL A 218 -6.99 -3.60 -17.91
C VAL A 218 -8.24 -2.78 -17.58
N ASP A 219 -9.25 -3.39 -16.95
CA ASP A 219 -10.47 -2.69 -16.50
C ASP A 219 -10.18 -1.59 -15.48
N TYR A 220 -9.16 -1.79 -14.64
CA TYR A 220 -8.60 -0.77 -13.76
C TYR A 220 -8.00 0.40 -14.54
N ALA A 221 -7.17 0.12 -15.54
CA ALA A 221 -6.52 1.14 -16.37
C ALA A 221 -7.56 2.00 -17.09
N ILE A 222 -8.56 1.35 -17.70
CA ILE A 222 -9.68 1.99 -18.39
C ILE A 222 -10.44 2.89 -17.41
N GLU A 223 -10.86 2.38 -16.25
CA GLU A 223 -11.68 3.13 -15.30
C GLU A 223 -10.94 4.34 -14.70
N LEU A 224 -9.66 4.18 -14.33
CA LEU A 224 -8.87 5.26 -13.75
C LEU A 224 -8.71 6.42 -14.76
N ASN A 225 -8.42 6.10 -16.02
CA ASN A 225 -8.26 7.11 -17.06
C ASN A 225 -9.61 7.72 -17.50
N GLN A 226 -10.70 6.95 -17.45
CA GLN A 226 -12.06 7.44 -17.65
C GLN A 226 -12.46 8.48 -16.59
N LEU A 227 -12.20 8.22 -15.31
CA LEU A 227 -12.47 9.16 -14.21
C LEU A 227 -11.65 10.46 -14.36
N CYS A 228 -10.38 10.34 -14.77
CA CYS A 228 -9.52 11.50 -15.05
C CYS A 228 -9.82 12.19 -16.39
N LYS A 229 -10.72 11.63 -17.23
CA LYS A 229 -11.00 12.09 -18.61
C LYS A 229 -9.74 12.24 -19.48
N LYS A 230 -8.78 11.33 -19.32
CA LYS A 230 -7.52 11.28 -20.07
C LYS A 230 -7.46 10.06 -20.98
N PRO A 231 -6.86 10.16 -22.18
CA PRO A 231 -6.56 8.99 -22.99
C PRO A 231 -5.43 8.17 -22.34
N LEU A 232 -5.43 6.86 -22.53
CA LEU A 232 -4.31 5.99 -22.12
C LEU A 232 -3.02 6.45 -22.81
N PRO A 233 -1.84 6.41 -22.16
CA PRO A 233 -0.58 6.74 -22.81
C PRO A 233 -0.36 5.87 -24.07
N GLY A 234 0.14 6.46 -25.16
CA GLY A 234 0.24 5.75 -26.45
C GLY A 234 0.99 4.41 -26.37
N VAL A 235 2.08 4.36 -25.59
CA VAL A 235 2.86 3.13 -25.32
C VAL A 235 1.99 2.02 -24.71
N ILE A 236 1.05 2.37 -23.84
CA ILE A 236 0.12 1.43 -23.20
C ILE A 236 -0.93 0.92 -24.18
N VAL A 237 -1.40 1.78 -25.09
CA VAL A 237 -2.32 1.37 -26.16
C VAL A 237 -1.63 0.36 -27.09
N GLU A 238 -0.38 0.62 -27.48
CA GLU A 238 0.42 -0.33 -28.26
C GLU A 238 0.67 -1.64 -27.51
N GLU A 239 0.95 -1.61 -26.20
CA GLU A 239 1.11 -2.84 -25.41
C GLU A 239 -0.18 -3.65 -25.34
N LEU A 240 -1.33 -2.99 -25.13
CA LEU A 240 -2.64 -3.65 -25.13
C LEU A 240 -2.95 -4.37 -26.45
N TYR A 241 -2.61 -3.78 -27.59
CA TYR A 241 -2.77 -4.46 -28.90
C TYR A 241 -2.04 -5.82 -28.98
N GLN A 242 -0.97 -6.03 -28.20
CA GLN A 242 -0.23 -7.30 -28.19
C GLN A 242 -0.94 -8.43 -27.44
N PHE A 243 -1.70 -8.12 -26.38
CA PHE A 243 -2.22 -9.15 -25.46
C PHE A 243 -3.69 -9.01 -25.05
N VAL A 244 -4.43 -7.96 -25.43
CA VAL A 244 -5.81 -7.74 -24.98
C VAL A 244 -6.76 -8.90 -25.33
N ARG A 245 -6.51 -9.61 -26.44
CA ARG A 245 -7.27 -10.82 -26.84
C ARG A 245 -7.03 -12.04 -25.94
N GLN A 246 -6.03 -12.01 -25.07
CA GLN A 246 -5.65 -13.11 -24.18
C GLN A 246 -6.24 -12.94 -22.77
N VAL A 247 -6.64 -11.73 -22.39
CA VAL A 247 -7.18 -11.39 -21.06
C VAL A 247 -8.66 -10.99 -21.15
N ASP A 248 -9.47 -11.26 -20.14
CA ASP A 248 -10.89 -10.90 -20.15
C ASP A 248 -11.09 -9.41 -19.81
N VAL A 249 -11.76 -8.65 -20.67
CA VAL A 249 -11.87 -7.18 -20.55
C VAL A 249 -13.35 -6.78 -20.63
N ASP A 250 -13.77 -5.92 -19.72
CA ASP A 250 -15.12 -5.37 -19.65
C ASP A 250 -15.40 -4.46 -20.86
N LEU A 251 -15.95 -5.05 -21.92
CA LEU A 251 -16.31 -4.35 -23.16
C LEU A 251 -17.31 -3.22 -22.93
N LYS A 252 -18.19 -3.32 -21.92
CA LYS A 252 -19.13 -2.24 -21.59
C LYS A 252 -18.36 -1.03 -21.06
N ARG A 253 -17.47 -1.24 -20.11
CA ARG A 253 -16.58 -0.20 -19.55
C ARG A 253 -15.66 0.41 -20.61
N LEU A 254 -15.08 -0.40 -21.50
CA LEU A 254 -14.27 0.10 -22.62
C LEU A 254 -15.07 1.03 -23.56
N ARG A 255 -16.34 0.68 -23.84
CA ARG A 255 -17.25 1.54 -24.62
C ARG A 255 -17.62 2.83 -23.90
N GLU A 256 -17.91 2.76 -22.60
CA GLU A 256 -18.18 3.96 -21.78
C GLU A 256 -16.97 4.89 -21.75
N TYR A 257 -15.76 4.35 -21.63
CA TYR A 257 -14.50 5.12 -21.71
C TYR A 257 -14.30 5.78 -23.08
N VAL A 258 -14.48 5.05 -24.18
CA VAL A 258 -14.43 5.61 -25.55
C VAL A 258 -15.45 6.74 -25.72
N ALA A 259 -16.67 6.59 -25.20
CA ALA A 259 -17.70 7.63 -25.25
C ALA A 259 -17.29 8.90 -24.47
N VAL A 260 -16.68 8.75 -23.29
CA VAL A 260 -16.12 9.88 -22.51
C VAL A 260 -15.02 10.59 -23.30
N LEU A 261 -14.08 9.85 -23.89
CA LEU A 261 -12.99 10.43 -24.68
C LEU A 261 -13.51 11.22 -25.89
N LYS A 262 -14.48 10.68 -26.64
CA LYS A 262 -15.13 11.36 -27.76
C LYS A 262 -15.81 12.66 -27.36
N ALA A 263 -16.51 12.68 -26.22
CA ALA A 263 -17.12 13.89 -25.70
C ALA A 263 -16.09 14.99 -25.37
N THR A 264 -14.83 14.62 -25.09
CA THR A 264 -13.73 15.55 -24.82
C THR A 264 -12.82 15.85 -26.02
N GLU A 265 -12.97 15.14 -27.15
CA GLU A 265 -12.02 15.14 -28.28
C GLU A 265 -11.79 16.54 -28.88
N GLN A 266 -12.81 17.40 -28.90
CA GLN A 266 -12.71 18.77 -29.41
C GLN A 266 -11.68 19.62 -28.63
N SER A 267 -11.51 19.34 -27.33
CA SER A 267 -10.53 20.03 -26.46
C SER A 267 -9.11 19.46 -26.52
N MET A 268 -8.92 18.32 -27.20
CA MET A 268 -7.67 17.58 -27.27
C MET A 268 -6.78 18.01 -28.44
N GLY A 269 -5.46 17.88 -28.26
CA GLY A 269 -4.46 18.13 -29.31
C GLY A 269 -4.40 16.99 -30.36
N PRO A 270 -3.79 17.21 -31.54
CA PRO A 270 -3.76 16.21 -32.62
C PRO A 270 -3.20 14.83 -32.20
N ALA A 271 -2.18 14.81 -31.34
CA ALA A 271 -1.57 13.58 -30.83
C ALA A 271 -2.53 12.81 -29.89
N GLU A 272 -3.26 13.51 -29.02
CA GLU A 272 -4.27 12.89 -28.15
C GLU A 272 -5.43 12.33 -28.98
N ARG A 273 -5.92 13.05 -30.00
CA ARG A 273 -6.98 12.55 -30.90
C ARG A 273 -6.56 11.28 -31.65
N PHE A 274 -5.30 11.22 -32.11
CA PHE A 274 -4.76 9.99 -32.70
C PHE A 274 -4.78 8.82 -31.71
N ILE A 275 -4.44 9.05 -30.44
CA ILE A 275 -4.54 8.03 -29.38
C ILE A 275 -6.00 7.60 -29.16
N VAL A 276 -6.97 8.53 -29.13
CA VAL A 276 -8.40 8.18 -29.04
C VAL A 276 -8.82 7.25 -30.19
N GLN A 277 -8.41 7.54 -31.43
CA GLN A 277 -8.68 6.68 -32.58
C GLN A 277 -8.03 5.28 -32.45
N ARG A 278 -6.83 5.18 -31.86
CA ARG A 278 -6.20 3.88 -31.52
C ARG A 278 -7.00 3.12 -30.46
N ILE A 279 -7.53 3.79 -29.43
CA ILE A 279 -8.37 3.18 -28.39
C ILE A 279 -9.71 2.69 -28.98
N GLU A 280 -10.32 3.42 -29.93
CA GLU A 280 -11.49 2.92 -30.67
C GLU A 280 -11.20 1.64 -31.48
N GLY A 281 -10.00 1.55 -32.07
CA GLY A 281 -9.57 0.34 -32.73
C GLY A 281 -9.39 -0.83 -31.76
N LEU A 282 -9.01 -0.54 -30.50
CA LEU A 282 -8.91 -1.54 -29.43
C LEU A 282 -10.29 -2.02 -28.97
N GLU A 283 -11.29 -1.13 -28.87
CA GLU A 283 -12.69 -1.50 -28.58
C GLU A 283 -13.24 -2.48 -29.62
N ARG A 284 -13.06 -2.16 -30.92
CA ARG A 284 -13.45 -3.07 -32.01
C ARG A 284 -12.69 -4.41 -31.95
N LEU A 285 -11.43 -4.40 -31.53
CA LEU A 285 -10.63 -5.62 -31.38
C LEU A 285 -11.15 -6.52 -30.24
N VAL A 286 -11.53 -5.93 -29.11
CA VAL A 286 -12.14 -6.65 -27.97
C VAL A 286 -13.56 -7.14 -28.32
N ALA A 287 -14.36 -6.33 -29.02
CA ALA A 287 -15.68 -6.71 -29.49
C ALA A 287 -15.70 -7.81 -30.57
N SER A 288 -14.54 -8.11 -31.19
CA SER A 288 -14.36 -9.15 -32.21
C SER A 288 -13.95 -10.53 -31.66
N ARG A 289 -13.98 -10.70 -30.34
CA ARG A 289 -13.55 -11.91 -29.63
C ARG A 289 -14.73 -12.83 -29.33
#